data_AF-A0A133QLZ1-F1
#
_entry.id   AF-A0A133QLZ1-F1
#
_cell.length_a   1.000
_cell.length_b   1.000
_cell.length_c   1.000
_cell.angle_alpha   90.00
_cell.angle_beta   90.00
_cell.angle_gamma   90.00
#
_symmetry.space_group_name_H-M   'P 1'
#
loop_
_entity.id
_entity.type
_entity.pdbx_description
1 polymer ?
#
loop_
_entity_poly.entity_id
_entity_poly.type
_entity_poly.pdbx_seq_one_letter_code
_entity_poly.pdbx_strand_id
1 'polypeptide(L)'
;MKKILLLMVVLLAAVGVQAQSDIVSVKDAISIFQKKTLEHGKKVLEKQGYIYKGISSDSYGRDYNWVKNMDLNKDFLPTAFKKGNSSMLMLAQNGATLYIYVFNRSAYNGLQSQVRAMGYDMGKALKSSAGTLICTKDKQPTLTFMELQQPLPYCLQITE
;
A
#
# COMPACT_ATOMS: atom_id res chain seq x y z
N MET A 1 -28.71 24.55 15.62
CA MET A 1 -27.91 24.47 14.38
C MET A 1 -26.40 24.30 14.63
N LYS A 2 -25.72 25.16 15.40
CA LYS A 2 -24.26 25.05 15.65
C LYS A 2 -23.78 23.69 16.21
N LYS A 3 -24.53 23.07 17.12
CA LYS A 3 -24.18 21.76 17.72
C LYS A 3 -24.31 20.57 16.74
N ILE A 4 -25.30 20.60 15.85
CA ILE A 4 -25.53 19.56 14.83
C ILE A 4 -24.45 19.64 13.74
N LEU A 5 -24.08 20.86 13.35
CA LEU A 5 -22.98 21.09 12.40
C LEU A 5 -21.65 20.58 12.95
N LEU A 6 -21.38 20.82 14.24
CA LEU A 6 -20.17 20.32 14.91
C LEU A 6 -20.12 18.77 14.94
N LEU A 7 -21.26 18.13 15.24
CA LEU A 7 -21.41 16.67 15.22
C LEU A 7 -21.16 16.08 13.83
N MET A 8 -21.69 16.73 12.77
CA MET A 8 -21.43 16.31 11.40
C MET A 8 -19.95 16.43 11.01
N VAL A 9 -19.27 17.51 11.41
CA VAL A 9 -17.83 17.69 11.16
C VAL A 9 -17.01 16.62 11.89
N VAL A 10 -17.35 16.28 13.13
CA VAL A 10 -16.67 15.22 13.89
C VAL A 10 -16.89 13.84 13.26
N LEU A 11 -18.10 13.52 12.80
CA LEU A 11 -18.37 12.26 12.10
C LEU A 11 -17.61 12.18 10.76
N LEU A 12 -17.59 13.26 9.97
CA LEU A 12 -16.86 13.31 8.71
C LEU A 12 -15.35 13.15 8.92
N ALA A 13 -14.80 13.78 9.96
CA ALA A 13 -13.39 13.62 10.34
C ALA A 13 -13.08 12.19 10.80
N ALA A 14 -13.96 11.57 11.61
CA ALA A 14 -13.78 10.20 12.06
C ALA A 14 -13.81 9.18 10.91
N VAL A 15 -14.72 9.35 9.94
CA VAL A 15 -14.81 8.50 8.74
C VAL A 15 -13.57 8.68 7.85
N GLY A 16 -13.08 9.92 7.68
CA GLY A 16 -11.86 10.20 6.93
C GLY A 16 -10.60 9.59 7.54
N VAL A 17 -10.45 9.66 8.88
CA VAL A 17 -9.33 9.05 9.62
C VAL A 17 -9.38 7.52 9.52
N GLN A 18 -10.57 6.93 9.61
CA GLN A 18 -10.73 5.48 9.51
C GLN A 18 -10.37 4.97 8.10
N ALA A 19 -10.81 5.68 7.04
CA ALA A 19 -10.43 5.33 5.67
C ALA A 19 -8.92 5.45 5.42
N GLN A 20 -8.23 6.43 6.03
CA GLN A 20 -6.77 6.56 5.91
C GLN A 20 -6.02 5.49 6.75
N SER A 21 -6.61 5.00 7.84
CA SER A 21 -6.04 3.92 8.67
C SER A 21 -6.12 2.52 8.03
N ASP A 22 -6.85 2.38 6.92
CA ASP A 22 -7.09 1.10 6.28
C ASP A 22 -5.92 0.58 5.45
N ILE A 23 -4.93 1.42 5.15
CA ILE A 23 -3.74 1.06 4.36
C ILE A 23 -2.50 1.19 5.24
N VAL A 24 -1.56 0.24 5.11
CA VAL A 24 -0.24 0.34 5.76
C VAL A 24 0.43 1.67 5.39
N SER A 25 1.02 2.34 6.38
CA SER A 25 1.73 3.59 6.13
C SER A 25 2.98 3.35 5.27
N VAL A 26 3.37 4.33 4.45
CA VAL A 26 4.58 4.24 3.62
C VAL A 26 5.82 4.05 4.50
N LYS A 27 5.86 4.70 5.67
CA LYS A 27 6.93 4.55 6.66
C LYS A 27 7.06 3.10 7.14
N ASP A 28 5.93 2.46 7.46
CA ASP A 28 5.93 1.07 7.90
C ASP A 28 6.29 0.12 6.76
N ALA A 29 5.81 0.37 5.55
CA ALA A 29 6.19 -0.41 4.37
C ALA A 29 7.70 -0.34 4.09
N ILE A 30 8.30 0.84 4.19
CA ILE A 30 9.77 1.00 4.11
C ILE A 30 10.47 0.22 5.22
N SER A 31 9.97 0.26 6.45
CA SER A 31 10.54 -0.53 7.55
C SER A 31 10.47 -2.04 7.29
N ILE A 32 9.37 -2.53 6.71
CA ILE A 32 9.21 -3.92 6.29
C ILE A 32 10.22 -4.26 5.20
N PHE A 33 10.31 -3.43 4.16
CA PHE A 33 11.27 -3.61 3.07
C PHE A 33 12.72 -3.61 3.56
N GLN A 34 13.10 -2.73 4.48
CA GLN A 34 14.47 -2.67 4.99
C GLN A 34 14.83 -3.86 5.89
N LYS A 35 13.85 -4.45 6.57
CA LYS A 35 14.08 -5.65 7.40
C LYS A 35 14.05 -6.94 6.59
N LYS A 36 13.28 -6.99 5.51
CA LYS A 36 13.24 -8.12 4.55
C LYS A 36 12.83 -9.47 5.17
N THR A 37 12.21 -9.49 6.35
CA THR A 37 11.82 -10.73 7.03
C THR A 37 10.30 -10.89 7.15
N LEU A 38 9.86 -12.15 7.09
CA LEU A 38 8.46 -12.52 7.33
C LEU A 38 8.01 -12.11 8.73
N GLU A 39 8.85 -12.33 9.74
CA GLU A 39 8.54 -12.06 11.14
C GLU A 39 8.26 -10.58 11.38
N HIS A 40 9.07 -9.69 10.80
CA HIS A 40 8.86 -8.25 10.93
C HIS A 40 7.62 -7.80 10.16
N GLY A 41 7.40 -8.34 8.94
CA GLY A 41 6.17 -8.12 8.18
C GLY A 41 4.92 -8.47 8.97
N LYS A 42 4.84 -9.69 9.53
CA LYS A 42 3.73 -10.13 10.39
C LYS A 42 3.53 -9.19 11.58
N LYS A 43 4.60 -8.89 12.32
CA LYS A 43 4.55 -8.04 13.51
C LYS A 43 3.97 -6.65 13.23
N VAL A 44 4.33 -6.05 12.09
CA VAL A 44 3.87 -4.70 11.72
C VAL A 44 2.45 -4.75 11.13
N LEU A 45 2.19 -5.66 10.20
CA LEU A 45 0.95 -5.68 9.42
C LEU A 45 -0.22 -6.24 10.21
N GLU A 46 -0.04 -7.30 11.00
CA GLU A 46 -1.13 -7.93 11.74
C GLU A 46 -1.66 -7.01 12.86
N LYS A 47 -0.79 -6.19 13.46
CA LYS A 47 -1.21 -5.11 14.39
C LYS A 47 -2.11 -4.06 13.73
N GLN A 48 -2.01 -3.92 12.41
CA GLN A 48 -2.83 -3.01 11.62
C GLN A 48 -4.05 -3.72 11.00
N GLY A 49 -4.32 -4.97 11.37
CA GLY A 49 -5.48 -5.73 10.90
C GLY A 49 -5.30 -6.38 9.53
N TYR A 50 -4.07 -6.47 9.02
CA TYR A 50 -3.78 -7.30 7.85
C TYR A 50 -3.78 -8.78 8.22
N ILE A 51 -4.20 -9.63 7.28
CA ILE A 51 -4.25 -11.07 7.43
C ILE A 51 -3.20 -11.68 6.49
N TYR A 52 -2.31 -12.50 7.03
CA TYR A 52 -1.35 -13.27 6.24
C TYR A 52 -2.07 -14.36 5.43
N LYS A 53 -1.81 -14.42 4.11
CA LYS A 53 -2.45 -15.34 3.17
C LYS A 53 -1.52 -16.45 2.65
N GLY A 54 -0.25 -16.46 3.06
CA GLY A 54 0.72 -17.46 2.65
C GLY A 54 1.65 -16.99 1.55
N ILE A 55 2.21 -17.95 0.81
CA ILE A 55 3.23 -17.73 -0.20
C ILE A 55 2.63 -17.93 -1.59
N SER A 56 2.73 -16.91 -2.44
CA SER A 56 2.49 -17.03 -3.88
C SER A 56 3.78 -17.46 -4.57
N SER A 57 3.67 -18.12 -5.72
CA SER A 57 4.81 -18.48 -6.55
C SER A 57 4.44 -18.34 -8.02
N ASP A 58 5.25 -17.61 -8.78
CA ASP A 58 5.12 -17.46 -10.23
C ASP A 58 6.50 -17.48 -10.92
N SER A 59 6.57 -17.03 -12.18
CA SER A 59 7.82 -16.94 -12.95
C SER A 59 8.81 -15.91 -12.40
N TYR A 60 8.37 -14.96 -11.59
CA TYR A 60 9.17 -13.86 -11.05
C TYR A 60 9.69 -14.14 -9.64
N GLY A 61 9.10 -15.12 -8.95
CA GLY A 61 9.64 -15.63 -7.70
C GLY A 61 8.56 -16.08 -6.72
N ARG A 62 8.88 -15.94 -5.44
CA ARG A 62 7.98 -16.25 -4.33
C ARG A 62 7.80 -15.02 -3.45
N ASP A 63 6.57 -14.75 -3.05
CA ASP A 63 6.22 -13.61 -2.20
C ASP A 63 5.45 -14.04 -0.96
N TYR A 64 5.70 -13.36 0.15
CA TYR A 64 4.82 -13.40 1.32
C TYR A 64 3.67 -12.41 1.10
N ASN A 65 2.43 -12.87 1.31
CA ASN A 65 1.24 -12.09 0.98
C ASN A 65 0.41 -11.74 2.21
N TRP A 66 0.01 -10.49 2.32
CA TRP A 66 -0.96 -10.00 3.30
C TRP A 66 -2.06 -9.23 2.62
N VAL A 67 -3.26 -9.27 3.20
CA VAL A 67 -4.40 -8.48 2.73
C VAL A 67 -5.10 -7.77 3.86
N LYS A 68 -5.75 -6.65 3.54
CA LYS A 68 -6.66 -5.94 4.44
C LYS A 68 -7.94 -5.60 3.70
N ASN A 69 -9.07 -5.80 4.37
CA ASN A 69 -10.42 -5.57 3.84
C ASN A 69 -10.68 -6.26 2.49
N MET A 70 -10.06 -7.41 2.23
CA MET A 70 -10.32 -8.23 1.04
C MET A 70 -9.93 -9.69 1.25
N ASP A 71 -10.30 -10.55 0.30
CA ASP A 71 -9.87 -11.95 0.21
C ASP A 71 -9.21 -12.24 -1.16
N LEU A 72 -8.48 -13.36 -1.21
CA LEU A 72 -7.79 -13.85 -2.41
C LEU A 72 -8.34 -15.23 -2.81
N ASN A 73 -8.27 -15.56 -4.10
CA ASN A 73 -8.44 -16.94 -4.57
C ASN A 73 -7.15 -17.76 -4.36
N LYS A 74 -7.17 -19.02 -4.79
CA LYS A 74 -6.01 -19.94 -4.76
C LYS A 74 -4.80 -19.45 -5.58
N ASP A 75 -5.03 -18.58 -6.55
CA ASP A 75 -4.00 -18.02 -7.44
C ASP A 75 -3.55 -16.64 -6.94
N PHE A 76 -3.87 -16.28 -5.69
CA PHE A 76 -3.53 -15.01 -5.03
C PHE A 76 -4.11 -13.76 -5.72
N LEU A 77 -5.21 -13.91 -6.47
CA LEU A 77 -5.92 -12.79 -7.09
C LEU A 77 -7.06 -12.28 -6.18
N PRO A 78 -7.35 -10.96 -6.16
CA PRO A 78 -8.47 -10.37 -5.41
C PRO A 78 -9.83 -10.97 -5.81
N THR A 79 -10.68 -11.33 -4.85
CA THR A 79 -12.04 -11.86 -5.13
C THR A 79 -13.19 -11.11 -4.46
N ALA A 80 -13.00 -10.59 -3.25
CA ALA A 80 -14.07 -9.91 -2.51
C ALA A 80 -13.51 -8.68 -1.78
N PHE A 81 -14.06 -7.51 -2.08
CA PHE A 81 -13.73 -6.26 -1.38
C PHE A 81 -14.71 -6.02 -0.24
N LYS A 82 -14.19 -5.75 0.96
CA LYS A 82 -14.97 -5.46 2.18
C LYS A 82 -15.05 -3.94 2.37
N LYS A 83 -15.85 -3.51 3.35
CA LYS A 83 -15.98 -2.10 3.72
C LYS A 83 -14.61 -1.50 4.09
N GLY A 84 -14.37 -0.25 3.67
CA GLY A 84 -13.10 0.45 3.89
C GLY A 84 -12.19 0.39 2.67
N ASN A 85 -10.94 0.83 2.80
CA ASN A 85 -9.96 0.65 1.73
C ASN A 85 -9.38 -0.76 1.76
N SER A 86 -9.46 -1.46 0.64
CA SER A 86 -8.80 -2.76 0.47
C SER A 86 -7.38 -2.58 -0.02
N SER A 87 -6.49 -3.46 0.44
CA SER A 87 -5.12 -3.52 -0.07
C SER A 87 -4.50 -4.90 0.09
N MET A 88 -3.48 -5.14 -0.72
CA MET A 88 -2.62 -6.31 -0.68
C MET A 88 -1.17 -5.86 -0.59
N LEU A 89 -0.39 -6.48 0.29
CA LEU A 89 1.05 -6.29 0.37
C LEU A 89 1.75 -7.59 0.01
N MET A 90 2.74 -7.50 -0.86
CA MET A 90 3.61 -8.60 -1.29
C MET A 90 5.05 -8.25 -0.93
N LEU A 91 5.72 -9.12 -0.18
CA LEU A 91 7.16 -9.01 0.09
C LEU A 91 7.86 -10.19 -0.58
N ALA A 92 8.73 -9.90 -1.55
CA ALA A 92 9.55 -10.92 -2.19
C ALA A 92 10.40 -11.62 -1.13
N GLN A 93 10.46 -12.95 -1.16
CA GLN A 93 11.18 -13.71 -0.13
C GLN A 93 12.70 -13.50 -0.17
N ASN A 94 13.23 -13.09 -1.32
CA ASN A 94 14.63 -12.65 -1.46
C ASN A 94 14.84 -11.21 -0.96
N GLY A 95 13.78 -10.51 -0.55
CA GLY A 95 13.82 -9.12 -0.07
C GLY A 95 14.19 -8.10 -1.14
N ALA A 96 14.09 -8.43 -2.42
CA ALA A 96 14.45 -7.54 -3.52
C ALA A 96 13.39 -6.45 -3.74
N THR A 97 12.12 -6.77 -3.50
CA THR A 97 11.00 -5.87 -3.77
C THR A 97 9.89 -6.04 -2.74
N LEU A 98 9.18 -4.94 -2.45
CA LEU A 98 7.89 -4.95 -1.76
C LEU A 98 6.86 -4.22 -2.62
N TYR A 99 5.69 -4.81 -2.81
CA TYR A 99 4.57 -4.20 -3.51
C TYR A 99 3.40 -3.93 -2.56
N ILE A 100 2.75 -2.78 -2.74
CA ILE A 100 1.48 -2.44 -2.11
C ILE A 100 0.47 -2.17 -3.21
N TYR A 101 -0.51 -3.04 -3.34
CA TYR A 101 -1.64 -2.84 -4.23
C TYR A 101 -2.80 -2.21 -3.47
N VAL A 102 -3.37 -1.15 -4.03
CA VAL A 102 -4.59 -0.52 -3.54
C VAL A 102 -5.61 -0.47 -4.66
N PHE A 103 -6.90 -0.54 -4.31
CA PHE A 103 -7.97 -0.78 -5.28
C PHE A 103 -8.86 0.45 -5.51
N ASN A 104 -8.44 1.62 -5.03
CA ASN A 104 -9.09 2.89 -5.35
C ASN A 104 -8.08 4.04 -5.41
N ARG A 105 -8.44 5.07 -6.19
CA ARG A 105 -7.58 6.23 -6.47
C ARG A 105 -7.32 7.10 -5.23
N SER A 106 -8.25 7.17 -4.28
CA SER A 106 -8.06 7.97 -3.06
C SER A 106 -6.96 7.40 -2.17
N ALA A 107 -6.95 6.09 -1.96
CA ALA A 107 -5.89 5.40 -1.21
C ALA A 107 -4.52 5.59 -1.89
N TYR A 108 -4.48 5.48 -3.21
CA TYR A 108 -3.26 5.69 -4.00
C TYR A 108 -2.70 7.11 -3.84
N ASN A 109 -3.56 8.13 -3.97
CA ASN A 109 -3.18 9.54 -3.73
C ASN A 109 -2.76 9.79 -2.27
N GLY A 110 -3.35 9.06 -1.32
CA GLY A 110 -2.96 9.09 0.09
C GLY A 110 -1.53 8.61 0.31
N LEU A 111 -1.11 7.53 -0.35
CA LEU A 111 0.28 7.04 -0.31
C LEU A 111 1.24 8.05 -0.94
N GLN A 112 0.90 8.65 -2.09
CA GLN A 112 1.71 9.70 -2.71
C GLN A 112 1.88 10.92 -1.79
N SER A 113 0.82 11.29 -1.07
CA SER A 113 0.86 12.40 -0.12
C SER A 113 1.77 12.11 1.08
N GLN A 114 1.80 10.86 1.56
CA GLN A 114 2.76 10.42 2.59
C GLN A 114 4.19 10.51 2.08
N VAL A 115 4.48 10.01 0.87
CA VAL A 115 5.81 10.08 0.25
C VAL A 115 6.30 11.52 0.12
N ARG A 116 5.43 12.43 -0.34
CA ARG A 116 5.73 13.87 -0.40
C ARG A 116 6.03 14.46 0.97
N ALA A 117 5.21 14.15 1.97
CA ALA A 117 5.41 14.63 3.34
C ALA A 117 6.69 14.08 3.99
N MET A 118 7.14 12.89 3.55
CA MET A 118 8.41 12.30 3.98
C MET A 118 9.63 12.94 3.29
N GLY A 119 9.44 13.87 2.35
CA GLY A 119 10.51 14.62 1.69
C GLY A 119 11.24 13.82 0.61
N TYR A 120 10.57 12.86 -0.02
CA TYR A 120 11.06 12.26 -1.26
C TYR A 120 10.95 13.27 -2.40
N ASP A 121 11.97 13.31 -3.25
CA ASP A 121 11.85 13.95 -4.56
C ASP A 121 10.94 13.07 -5.42
N MET A 122 9.83 13.63 -5.87
CA MET A 122 8.85 12.92 -6.70
C MET A 122 9.03 13.22 -8.19
N GLY A 123 10.15 13.85 -8.59
CA GLY A 123 10.48 14.13 -9.99
C GLY A 123 9.36 14.80 -10.79
N LYS A 124 9.49 14.75 -12.13
CA LYS A 124 8.35 14.87 -13.05
C LYS A 124 8.10 13.46 -13.58
N ALA A 125 6.84 13.00 -13.59
CA ALA A 125 6.47 11.70 -14.17
C ALA A 125 7.23 11.52 -15.50
N LEU A 126 8.10 10.51 -15.57
CA LEU A 126 8.89 10.25 -16.77
C LEU A 126 7.89 10.08 -17.91
N LYS A 127 8.05 10.88 -18.97
CA LYS A 127 7.14 10.89 -20.13
C LYS A 127 7.06 9.56 -20.90
N SER A 128 7.79 8.53 -20.45
CA SER A 128 7.74 7.17 -20.98
C SER A 128 6.85 6.31 -20.10
N SER A 129 5.68 5.96 -20.63
CA SER A 129 4.56 5.21 -20.05
C SER A 129 3.62 6.04 -19.17
N ALA A 130 2.36 6.15 -19.61
CA ALA A 130 1.30 6.88 -18.93
C ALA A 130 1.10 6.33 -17.50
N GLY A 131 1.47 7.10 -16.47
CA GLY A 131 1.09 6.82 -15.08
C GLY A 131 2.17 6.28 -14.14
N THR A 132 3.45 6.26 -14.53
CA THR A 132 4.55 5.87 -13.63
C THR A 132 5.22 7.09 -12.97
N LEU A 133 5.38 7.06 -11.64
CA LEU A 133 5.99 8.12 -10.84
C LEU A 133 7.07 7.54 -9.93
N ILE A 134 8.33 7.86 -10.22
CA ILE A 134 9.50 7.40 -9.45
C ILE A 134 9.85 8.46 -8.41
N CYS A 135 9.97 8.05 -7.15
CA CYS A 135 10.31 8.91 -6.03
C CYS A 135 11.59 8.44 -5.36
N THR A 136 12.55 9.33 -5.19
CA THR A 136 13.87 9.03 -4.62
C THR A 136 14.18 9.92 -3.42
N LYS A 137 15.03 9.42 -2.52
CA LYS A 137 15.56 10.17 -1.38
C LYS A 137 16.87 9.55 -0.95
N ASP A 138 17.87 10.38 -0.64
CA ASP A 138 19.18 9.91 -0.23
C ASP A 138 19.11 8.91 0.92
N LYS A 139 19.80 7.76 0.76
CA LYS A 139 19.90 6.68 1.74
C LYS A 139 18.54 6.06 2.13
N GLN A 140 17.55 6.16 1.26
CA GLN A 140 16.24 5.53 1.40
C GLN A 140 15.93 4.70 0.14
N PRO A 141 15.09 3.66 0.27
CA PRO A 141 14.69 2.87 -0.89
C PRO A 141 13.93 3.71 -1.91
N THR A 142 14.05 3.33 -3.18
CA THR A 142 13.28 3.91 -4.30
C THR A 142 11.81 3.52 -4.19
N LEU A 143 10.91 4.49 -4.39
CA LEU A 143 9.46 4.29 -4.36
C LEU A 143 8.86 4.57 -5.74
N THR A 144 8.31 3.56 -6.38
CA THR A 144 7.73 3.67 -7.72
C THR A 144 6.23 3.45 -7.68
N PHE A 145 5.47 4.48 -8.04
CA PHE A 145 4.02 4.44 -8.17
C PHE A 145 3.65 4.11 -9.63
N MET A 146 2.75 3.16 -9.82
CA MET A 146 2.28 2.71 -11.13
C MET A 146 0.76 2.62 -11.18
N GLU A 147 0.16 3.17 -12.23
CA GLU A 147 -1.22 2.86 -12.63
C GLU A 147 -1.22 1.67 -13.58
N LEU A 148 -1.88 0.58 -13.17
CA LEU A 148 -1.90 -0.71 -13.87
C LEU A 148 -3.32 -1.04 -14.34
N GLN A 149 -3.48 -2.12 -15.10
CA GLN A 149 -4.80 -2.64 -15.47
C GLN A 149 -5.41 -3.48 -14.33
N GLN A 150 -6.74 -3.62 -14.34
CA GLN A 150 -7.45 -4.54 -13.45
C GLN A 150 -6.92 -5.98 -13.64
N PRO A 151 -6.85 -6.80 -12.57
CA PRO A 151 -7.47 -6.61 -11.26
C PRO A 151 -6.63 -5.87 -10.22
N LEU A 152 -5.40 -5.43 -10.54
CA LEU A 152 -4.45 -4.81 -9.59
C LEU A 152 -4.12 -3.35 -9.98
N PRO A 153 -5.09 -2.42 -9.91
CA PRO A 153 -5.05 -1.18 -10.69
C PRO A 153 -4.05 -0.11 -10.22
N TYR A 154 -3.64 -0.12 -8.96
CA TYR A 154 -2.73 0.89 -8.42
C TYR A 154 -1.68 0.24 -7.53
N CYS A 155 -0.40 0.47 -7.84
CA CYS A 155 0.72 -0.17 -7.16
C CYS A 155 1.71 0.87 -6.66
N LEU A 156 2.17 0.70 -5.42
CA LEU A 156 3.42 1.26 -4.92
C LEU A 156 4.43 0.12 -4.80
N GLN A 157 5.51 0.22 -5.55
CA GLN A 157 6.67 -0.67 -5.48
C GLN A 157 7.80 0.00 -4.69
N ILE A 158 8.47 -0.78 -3.83
CA ILE A 158 9.65 -0.39 -3.07
C ILE A 158 10.81 -1.29 -3.47
N THR A 159 11.91 -0.69 -3.90
CA THR A 159 13.18 -1.35 -4.24
C THR A 159 14.34 -0.60 -3.59
N GLU A 160 15.56 -1.15 -3.67
CA GLU A 160 16.77 -0.37 -3.36
C GLU A 160 16.87 0.91 -4.21
#